data_AF-A0AAD6UB74-F1
#
_entry.id   AF-A0AAD6UB74-F1
#
_cell.length_a   1.000
_cell.length_b   1.000
_cell.length_c   1.000
_cell.angle_alpha   90.00
_cell.angle_beta   90.00
_cell.angle_gamma   90.00
#
_symmetry.space_group_name_H-M   'P 1'
#
loop_
_entity.id
_entity.type
_entity.pdbx_description
1 polymer ?
#
loop_
_entity_poly.entity_id
_entity_poly.type
_entity_poly.pdbx_seq_one_letter_code
_entity_poly.pdbx_strand_id
1 'polypeptide(L)'
;MVFPSLVLLLPGSLSFQGASDKLLGGTMLLTAAVVFTYYTTWAMLLPFFEPSSEIHNFFPAREWAVRLPAITLVAGVAAIGAFVASTIINENRRNAQRARLRTA
;
A
#
# COMPACT_ATOMS: atom_id res chain seq x y z
N MET A 1 -29.65 34.12 16.23
CA MET A 1 -29.83 33.05 15.24
C MET A 1 -28.72 32.03 15.42
N VAL A 2 -29.10 30.90 16.03
CA VAL A 2 -28.52 29.54 15.99
C VAL A 2 -27.01 29.36 16.26
N PHE A 3 -26.72 29.10 17.53
CA PHE A 3 -25.59 28.27 17.97
C PHE A 3 -25.79 26.81 17.50
N PRO A 4 -24.77 26.13 16.96
CA PRO A 4 -24.71 24.68 16.98
C PRO A 4 -23.39 24.24 17.66
N SER A 5 -23.32 24.37 18.98
CA SER A 5 -22.22 23.80 19.80
C SER A 5 -22.64 22.56 20.58
N LEU A 6 -23.77 21.92 20.21
CA LEU A 6 -24.38 20.81 20.96
C LEU A 6 -24.46 19.50 20.15
N VAL A 7 -23.48 19.24 19.28
CA VAL A 7 -23.31 17.95 18.56
C VAL A 7 -21.89 17.42 18.79
N LEU A 8 -21.37 17.53 20.02
CA LEU A 8 -19.98 17.17 20.35
C LEU A 8 -19.81 16.37 21.66
N LEU A 9 -20.87 15.76 22.18
CA LEU A 9 -20.80 14.92 23.40
C LEU A 9 -21.66 13.66 23.28
N LEU A 10 -21.33 12.78 22.33
CA LEU A 10 -21.78 11.39 22.39
C LEU A 10 -20.55 10.51 22.72
N PRO A 11 -20.34 10.13 23.99
CA PRO A 11 -19.18 9.35 24.44
C PRO A 11 -19.29 7.86 24.08
N GLY A 12 -19.82 7.56 22.88
CA GLY A 12 -20.09 6.19 22.41
C GLY A 12 -19.44 5.83 21.08
N SER A 13 -19.00 6.80 20.27
CA SER A 13 -18.44 6.54 18.93
C SER A 13 -16.91 6.37 18.90
N LEU A 14 -16.20 6.85 19.92
CA LEU A 14 -14.73 6.81 19.97
C LEU A 14 -14.16 5.40 20.22
N SER A 15 -14.91 4.54 20.92
CA SER A 15 -14.48 3.17 21.26
C SER A 15 -14.54 2.22 20.06
N PHE A 16 -15.54 2.38 19.19
CA PHE A 16 -15.74 1.52 18.03
C PHE A 16 -14.73 1.81 16.90
N GLN A 17 -14.43 3.09 16.67
CA GLN A 17 -13.41 3.50 15.69
C GLN A 17 -12.03 2.94 16.06
N GLY A 18 -11.59 3.16 17.31
CA GLY A 18 -10.30 2.69 17.78
C GLY A 18 -10.19 1.16 17.89
N ALA A 19 -11.29 0.45 18.17
CA ALA A 19 -11.32 -1.02 18.14
C ALA A 19 -11.24 -1.57 16.70
N SER A 20 -11.96 -0.94 15.76
CA SER A 20 -11.91 -1.28 14.33
C SER A 20 -10.53 -1.07 13.74
N ASP A 21 -9.87 0.05 14.05
CA ASP A 21 -8.53 0.37 13.55
C ASP A 21 -7.48 -0.63 14.06
N LYS A 22 -7.59 -1.02 15.34
CA LYS A 22 -6.71 -2.03 15.94
C LYS A 22 -6.92 -3.41 15.33
N LEU A 23 -8.17 -3.79 15.06
CA LEU A 23 -8.49 -5.06 14.42
C LEU A 23 -7.93 -5.10 12.99
N LEU A 24 -8.14 -4.05 12.21
CA LEU A 24 -7.61 -3.95 10.84
C LEU A 24 -6.07 -3.97 10.83
N GLY A 25 -5.43 -3.23 11.73
CA GLY A 25 -3.98 -3.27 11.89
C GLY A 25 -3.48 -4.67 12.26
N GLY A 26 -4.16 -5.36 13.17
CA GLY A 26 -3.84 -6.72 13.57
C GLY A 26 -3.98 -7.73 12.42
N THR A 27 -5.06 -7.65 11.64
CA THR A 27 -5.25 -8.55 10.48
C THR A 27 -4.23 -8.27 9.38
N MET A 28 -3.90 -7.00 9.12
CA MET A 28 -2.82 -6.63 8.20
C MET A 28 -1.47 -7.18 8.66
N LEU A 29 -1.15 -7.07 9.96
CA LEU A 29 0.11 -7.57 10.51
C LEU A 29 0.21 -9.10 10.43
N LEU A 30 -0.84 -9.82 10.80
CA LEU A 30 -0.90 -11.27 10.66
C LEU A 30 -0.75 -11.70 9.20
N THR A 31 -1.46 -11.03 8.29
CA THR A 31 -1.35 -11.27 6.85
C THR A 31 0.09 -11.06 6.37
N ALA A 32 0.71 -9.96 6.76
CA ALA A 32 2.10 -9.66 6.42
C ALA A 32 3.06 -10.74 6.97
N ALA A 33 2.86 -11.18 8.22
CA ALA A 33 3.68 -12.23 8.83
C ALA A 33 3.59 -13.57 8.07
N VAL A 34 2.39 -13.98 7.67
CA VAL A 34 2.17 -15.21 6.89
C VAL A 34 2.84 -15.12 5.52
N VAL A 35 2.60 -14.04 4.79
CA VAL A 35 3.19 -13.82 3.45
C VAL A 35 4.71 -13.75 3.55
N PHE A 36 5.26 -13.02 4.52
CA PHE A 36 6.70 -12.91 4.74
C PHE A 36 7.34 -14.27 5.03
N THR A 37 6.72 -15.06 5.90
CA THR A 37 7.23 -16.38 6.29
C THR A 37 7.23 -17.33 5.09
N TYR A 38 6.12 -17.37 4.33
CA TYR A 38 6.02 -18.20 3.12
C TYR A 38 7.07 -17.78 2.09
N TYR A 39 7.20 -16.48 1.82
CA TYR A 39 8.14 -15.96 0.84
C TYR A 39 9.60 -16.18 1.23
N THR A 40 9.95 -15.96 2.50
CA THR A 40 11.30 -16.17 3.01
C THR A 40 11.68 -17.64 2.94
N THR A 41 10.76 -18.52 3.33
CA THR A 41 10.94 -19.98 3.24
C THR A 41 11.14 -20.40 1.78
N TRP A 42 10.30 -19.91 0.88
CA TRP A 42 10.40 -20.17 -0.55
C TRP A 42 11.75 -19.72 -1.12
N ALA A 43 12.15 -18.47 -0.89
CA ALA A 43 13.38 -17.90 -1.44
C ALA A 43 14.65 -18.54 -0.85
N MET A 44 14.61 -18.95 0.41
CA MET A 44 15.76 -19.53 1.11
C MET A 44 15.89 -21.04 0.88
N LEU A 45 14.80 -21.82 0.86
CA LEU A 45 14.88 -23.28 0.75
C LEU A 45 15.18 -23.76 -0.67
N LEU A 46 14.49 -23.22 -1.68
CA LEU A 46 14.60 -23.70 -3.07
C LEU A 46 16.03 -23.80 -3.64
N PRO A 47 17.01 -22.92 -3.33
CA PRO A 47 18.37 -23.09 -3.84
C PRO A 47 19.14 -24.29 -3.26
N PHE A 48 18.69 -24.89 -2.16
CA PHE A 48 19.37 -26.02 -1.52
C PHE A 48 18.89 -27.40 -1.99
N PHE A 49 17.78 -27.46 -2.72
CA PHE A 49 17.20 -28.72 -3.20
C PHE A 49 17.43 -28.91 -4.70
N GLU A 50 17.53 -30.16 -5.12
CA GLU A 50 17.64 -30.51 -6.53
C GLU A 50 16.30 -30.29 -7.25
N PRO A 51 16.31 -29.80 -8.52
CA PRO A 51 15.10 -29.55 -9.29
C PRO A 51 14.14 -30.74 -9.47
N SER A 52 14.64 -31.96 -9.33
CA SER A 52 13.87 -33.22 -9.42
C SER A 52 13.10 -33.56 -8.13
N SER A 53 13.38 -32.85 -7.04
CA SER A 53 12.77 -33.13 -5.74
C SER A 53 11.32 -32.65 -5.66
N GLU A 54 10.46 -33.40 -4.96
CA GLU A 54 9.03 -33.09 -4.82
C GLU A 54 8.76 -31.74 -4.14
N ILE A 55 9.75 -31.18 -3.45
CA ILE A 55 9.62 -29.89 -2.76
C ILE A 55 9.27 -28.76 -3.73
N HIS A 56 9.72 -28.84 -4.99
CA HIS A 56 9.45 -27.84 -6.01
C HIS A 56 7.96 -27.76 -6.39
N ASN A 57 7.13 -28.75 -6.03
CA ASN A 57 5.67 -28.70 -6.25
C ASN A 57 4.93 -27.82 -5.22
N PHE A 58 5.53 -27.54 -4.07
CA PHE A 58 4.93 -26.70 -3.02
C PHE A 58 5.21 -25.20 -3.20
N PHE A 59 6.12 -24.87 -4.12
CA PHE A 59 6.63 -23.52 -4.32
C PHE A 59 6.54 -23.11 -5.79
N PRO A 60 6.32 -21.83 -6.09
CA PRO A 60 6.46 -21.33 -7.45
C PRO A 60 7.91 -21.46 -7.94
N ALA A 61 8.09 -21.42 -9.27
CA ALA A 61 9.41 -21.53 -9.88
C ALA A 61 10.37 -20.42 -9.41
N ARG A 62 11.67 -20.74 -9.28
CA ARG A 62 12.68 -19.89 -8.63
C ARG A 62 12.78 -18.48 -9.19
N GLU A 63 12.54 -18.31 -10.49
CA GLU A 63 12.62 -17.03 -11.16
C GLU A 63 11.59 -16.03 -10.62
N TRP A 64 10.46 -16.52 -10.09
CA TRP A 64 9.44 -15.67 -9.50
C TRP A 64 9.86 -15.09 -8.14
N ALA A 65 10.74 -15.77 -7.40
CA ALA A 65 11.32 -15.25 -6.16
C ALA A 65 12.27 -14.05 -6.40
N VAL A 66 12.65 -13.77 -7.64
CA VAL A 66 13.43 -12.57 -7.99
C VAL A 66 12.57 -11.55 -8.72
N ARG A 67 11.67 -12.01 -9.60
CA ARG A 67 10.79 -11.14 -10.39
C ARG A 67 9.78 -10.40 -9.52
N LEU A 68 9.20 -11.01 -8.49
CA LEU A 68 8.19 -10.37 -7.63
C LEU A 68 8.72 -9.09 -6.96
N PRO A 69 9.86 -9.11 -6.22
CA PRO A 69 10.42 -7.89 -5.65
C PRO A 69 10.78 -6.85 -6.71
N ALA A 70 11.32 -7.28 -7.85
CA ALA A 70 11.69 -6.37 -8.94
C ALA A 70 10.48 -5.64 -9.52
N ILE A 71 9.38 -6.36 -9.80
CA ILE A 71 8.13 -5.76 -10.30
C ILE A 71 7.54 -4.82 -9.25
N THR A 72 7.51 -5.21 -7.98
CA THR A 72 7.03 -4.34 -6.89
C THR A 72 7.85 -3.06 -6.77
N LEU A 73 9.17 -3.15 -6.89
CA LEU A 73 10.05 -1.98 -6.86
C LEU A 73 9.78 -1.04 -8.04
N VAL A 74 9.72 -1.58 -9.26
CA VAL A 74 9.44 -0.80 -10.47
C VAL A 74 8.05 -0.15 -10.39
N ALA A 75 7.03 -0.91 -9.99
CA ALA A 75 5.68 -0.41 -9.81
C ALA A 75 5.61 0.69 -8.74
N GLY A 76 6.30 0.52 -7.62
CA GLY A 76 6.37 1.52 -6.55
C GLY A 76 7.02 2.83 -7.02
N VAL A 77 8.17 2.74 -7.71
CA VAL A 77 8.84 3.92 -8.27
C VAL A 77 7.98 4.59 -9.35
N ALA A 78 7.36 3.81 -10.23
CA ALA A 78 6.47 4.33 -11.25
C ALA A 78 5.25 5.04 -10.63
N ALA A 79 4.66 4.48 -9.58
CA ALA A 79 3.53 5.09 -8.87
C ALA A 79 3.92 6.42 -8.23
N ILE A 80 5.09 6.48 -7.56
CA ILE A 80 5.61 7.73 -6.98
C ILE A 80 5.85 8.77 -8.08
N GLY A 81 6.53 8.37 -9.17
CA GLY A 81 6.79 9.25 -10.31
C GLY A 81 5.51 9.79 -10.95
N ALA A 82 4.51 8.93 -11.15
CA ALA A 82 3.21 9.32 -11.68
C ALA A 82 2.48 10.30 -10.75
N PHE A 83 2.54 10.07 -9.43
CA PHE A 83 1.95 10.98 -8.45
C PHE A 83 2.61 12.36 -8.50
N VAL A 84 3.94 12.42 -8.49
CA VAL A 84 4.68 13.69 -8.59
C VAL A 84 4.40 14.41 -9.92
N ALA A 85 4.38 13.67 -11.04
CA ALA A 85 4.03 14.26 -12.33
C ALA A 85 2.60 14.85 -12.32
N SER A 86 1.65 14.11 -11.73
CA SER A 86 0.25 14.55 -11.61
C SER A 86 0.12 15.83 -10.79
N THR A 87 0.82 15.95 -9.66
CA THR A 87 0.77 17.16 -8.81
C THR A 87 1.36 18.38 -9.51
N ILE A 88 2.48 18.23 -10.24
CA ILE A 88 3.08 19.32 -11.01
C ILE A 88 2.15 19.77 -12.14
N ILE A 89 1.59 18.84 -12.91
CA ILE A 89 0.65 19.15 -14.00
C ILE A 89 -0.59 19.88 -13.45
N ASN A 90 -1.13 19.40 -12.33
CA ASN A 90 -2.29 20.02 -11.71
C ASN A 90 -1.98 21.43 -11.22
N GLU A 91 -0.83 21.64 -10.57
CA GLU A 91 -0.44 22.96 -10.08
C GLU A 91 -0.16 23.95 -11.22
N ASN A 92 0.50 23.51 -12.29
CA ASN A 92 0.73 24.35 -13.46
C ASN A 92 -0.60 24.78 -14.12
N ARG A 93 -1.57 23.86 -14.24
CA ARG A 93 -2.92 24.17 -14.75
C ARG A 93 -3.62 25.21 -13.88
N ARG A 94 -3.56 25.07 -12.56
CA ARG A 94 -4.15 26.03 -11.59
C ARG A 94 -3.50 27.40 -11.71
N ASN A 95 -2.18 27.46 -11.84
CA ASN A 95 -1.45 28.72 -12.00
C ASN A 95 -1.77 29.40 -13.33
N ALA A 96 -1.85 28.66 -14.43
CA ALA A 96 -2.28 29.20 -15.72
C ALA A 96 -3.72 29.75 -15.69
N GLN A 97 -4.64 29.06 -15.01
CA GLN A 97 -6.02 29.55 -14.82
C GLN A 97 -6.05 30.85 -13.98
N ARG A 98 -5.32 30.89 -12.87
CA ARG A 98 -5.21 32.09 -12.03
C ARG A 98 -4.62 33.28 -12.79
N ALA A 99 -3.63 33.04 -13.65
CA ALA A 99 -3.05 34.09 -14.50
C ALA A 99 -4.10 34.67 -15.45
N ARG A 100 -4.89 33.81 -16.12
CA ARG A 100 -5.97 34.24 -17.03
C ARG A 100 -7.06 35.05 -16.33
N LEU A 101 -7.45 34.66 -15.11
CA LEU A 101 -8.45 35.36 -14.31
C LEU A 101 -7.98 36.74 -13.81
N ARG A 102 -6.66 36.98 -13.75
CA ARG A 102 -6.10 38.29 -13.36
C ARG A 102 -5.98 39.26 -14.53
N THR A 103 -6.00 38.75 -15.75
CA THR A 103 -5.86 39.53 -16.99
C THR A 103 -7.17 39.80 -17.71
N ALA A 104 -8.27 39.20 -17.24
CA ALA A 104 -9.64 39.41 -17.70
C ALA A 104 -10.38 40.33 -16.72
#